data_AF-A0A942XUI2-F1
#
_entry.id   AF-A0A942XUI2-F1
#
_cell.length_a   1.000
_cell.length_b   1.000
_cell.length_c   1.000
_cell.angle_alpha   90.00
_cell.angle_beta   90.00
_cell.angle_gamma   90.00
#
_symmetry.space_group_name_H-M   'P 1'
#
loop_
_entity.id
_entity.type
_entity.pdbx_description
1 polymer ?
#
loop_
_entity_poly.entity_id
_entity_poly.type
_entity_poly.pdbx_seq_one_letter_code
_entity_poly.pdbx_strand_id
1 'polypeptide(L)'
;MKHKSYLIETRPAGNTDIDHVKDVCCTVCRNGIEVGRFTVTQNELGEYGSHDLVERAYMQRDYPDNAWRDEVRYRRMRKMETRLQKRQKALLTAILRRNGDRVTSYPVPDEDGGVEYPVTMTCFGKYGNPNISITDVHLDEHGELYVDGIDESTGAAEHNYPVCPEQYSWALAFLSVALGFSKHAPLSEFFSRLKERFHF
;
A
#
# COMPACT_ATOMS: atom_id res chain seq x y z
N MET A 1 11.20 33.09 -3.70
CA MET A 1 10.98 32.16 -4.85
C MET A 1 9.55 32.29 -5.37
N LYS A 2 9.26 32.02 -6.66
CA LYS A 2 7.88 31.92 -7.15
C LYS A 2 7.47 30.45 -7.27
N HIS A 3 6.38 30.06 -6.62
CA HIS A 3 5.80 28.72 -6.72
C HIS A 3 4.36 28.83 -7.22
N LYS A 4 4.15 28.64 -8.53
CA LYS A 4 2.83 28.76 -9.18
C LYS A 4 2.20 30.13 -8.90
N SER A 5 1.04 30.17 -8.24
CA SER A 5 0.33 31.40 -7.84
C SER A 5 0.85 32.03 -6.54
N TYR A 6 1.84 31.41 -5.90
CA TYR A 6 2.42 31.87 -4.65
C TYR A 6 3.79 32.52 -4.87
N LEU A 7 4.07 33.53 -4.07
CA LEU A 7 5.38 34.14 -3.90
C LEU A 7 5.88 33.79 -2.51
N ILE A 8 7.10 33.28 -2.41
CA ILE A 8 7.77 33.02 -1.14
C ILE A 8 8.81 34.12 -0.92
N GLU A 9 8.68 34.82 0.20
CA GLU A 9 9.63 35.80 0.68
C GLU A 9 10.45 35.21 1.82
N THR A 10 11.76 35.13 1.65
CA THR A 10 12.68 34.50 2.60
C THR A 10 13.47 35.58 3.33
N ARG A 11 13.50 35.52 4.65
CA ARG A 11 14.25 36.46 5.52
C ARG A 11 15.02 35.69 6.59
N PRO A 12 16.16 36.19 7.09
CA PRO A 12 16.83 35.59 8.24
C PRO A 12 15.86 35.48 9.43
N ALA A 13 15.87 34.34 10.13
CA ALA A 13 15.04 34.15 11.32
C ALA A 13 15.49 35.02 12.51
N GLY A 14 16.73 35.53 12.47
CA GLY A 14 17.29 36.40 13.50
C GLY A 14 17.79 35.65 14.75
N ASN A 15 17.95 34.33 14.65
CA ASN A 15 18.45 33.50 15.73
C ASN A 15 19.96 33.74 15.95
N THR A 16 20.38 33.81 17.21
CA THR A 16 21.78 34.02 17.61
C THR A 16 22.51 32.75 18.01
N ASP A 17 21.78 31.65 18.17
CA ASP A 17 22.33 30.34 18.56
C ASP A 17 23.09 29.73 17.38
N ILE A 18 24.25 29.13 17.67
CA ILE A 18 25.23 28.71 16.65
C ILE A 18 24.67 27.73 15.61
N ASP A 19 23.73 26.89 16.03
CA ASP A 19 23.08 25.88 15.18
C ASP A 19 21.87 26.42 14.41
N HIS A 20 21.50 27.68 14.67
CA HIS A 20 20.29 28.33 14.15
C HIS A 20 20.57 29.66 13.43
N VAL A 21 21.83 30.12 13.36
CA VAL A 21 22.20 31.41 12.74
C VAL A 21 21.77 31.49 11.27
N LYS A 22 21.72 30.35 10.57
CA LYS A 22 21.31 30.27 9.17
C LYS A 22 19.83 29.92 8.98
N ASP A 23 19.05 29.86 10.05
CA ASP A 23 17.61 29.64 9.94
C ASP A 23 16.98 30.79 9.14
N VAL A 24 16.07 30.44 8.26
CA VAL A 24 15.33 31.42 7.47
C VAL A 24 13.83 31.26 7.70
N CYS A 25 13.16 32.40 7.82
CA CYS A 25 11.72 32.49 7.87
C CYS A 25 11.19 32.77 6.46
N CYS A 26 10.36 31.86 5.95
CA CYS A 26 9.73 31.94 4.65
C CYS A 26 8.27 32.36 4.83
N THR A 27 7.91 33.51 4.27
CA THR A 27 6.54 34.03 4.25
C THR A 27 5.92 33.70 2.89
N VAL A 28 4.76 33.05 2.89
CA VAL A 28 4.05 32.63 1.68
C VAL A 28 2.95 33.64 1.38
N CYS A 29 3.02 34.25 0.22
CA CYS A 29 2.11 35.28 -0.23
C CYS A 29 1.32 34.81 -1.47
N ARG A 30 0.02 35.10 -1.52
CA ARG A 30 -0.82 34.91 -2.71
C ARG A 30 -1.51 36.22 -3.03
N ASN A 31 -1.35 36.71 -4.26
CA ASN A 31 -1.87 38.03 -4.69
C ASN A 31 -1.49 39.19 -3.74
N GLY A 32 -0.29 39.13 -3.14
CA GLY A 32 0.21 40.14 -2.20
C GLY A 32 -0.29 40.02 -0.76
N ILE A 33 -1.11 39.01 -0.44
CA ILE A 33 -1.60 38.74 0.91
C ILE A 33 -0.82 37.56 1.49
N GLU A 34 -0.31 37.71 2.72
CA GLU A 34 0.29 36.61 3.47
C GLU A 34 -0.78 35.54 3.76
N VAL A 35 -0.53 34.31 3.31
CA VAL A 35 -1.42 33.16 3.52
C VAL A 35 -0.82 32.13 4.46
N GLY A 36 0.46 32.28 4.83
CA GLY A 36 1.11 31.50 5.86
C GLY A 36 2.61 31.69 5.89
N ARG A 37 3.26 30.99 6.81
CA ARG A 37 4.69 31.13 7.10
C ARG A 37 5.27 29.81 7.59
N PHE A 38 6.52 29.55 7.25
CA PHE A 38 7.29 28.42 7.78
C PHE A 38 8.74 28.83 8.02
N THR A 39 9.42 28.12 8.92
CA THR A 39 10.85 28.30 9.18
C THR A 39 11.60 27.13 8.57
N VAL A 40 12.66 27.42 7.83
CA VAL A 40 13.62 26.43 7.35
C VAL A 40 14.86 26.52 8.24
N THR A 41 15.19 25.42 8.89
CA THR A 41 16.32 25.34 9.80
C THR A 41 17.64 25.11 9.05
N GLN A 42 18.76 25.51 9.67
CA GLN A 42 20.09 25.25 9.16
C GLN A 42 20.36 23.76 8.90
N ASN A 43 19.80 22.87 9.71
CA ASN A 43 19.91 21.42 9.53
C ASN A 43 19.18 20.95 8.27
N GLU A 44 17.94 21.41 8.06
CA GLU A 44 17.18 21.10 6.84
C GLU A 44 17.90 21.60 5.57
N LEU A 45 18.57 22.76 5.63
CA LEU A 45 19.38 23.23 4.52
C LEU A 45 20.55 22.30 4.20
N GLY A 46 21.16 21.71 5.24
CA GLY A 46 22.21 20.70 5.08
C GLY A 46 21.69 19.43 4.41
N GLU A 47 20.51 18.94 4.81
CA GLU A 47 19.93 17.71 4.28
C GLU A 47 19.43 17.84 2.84
N TYR A 48 18.72 18.93 2.53
CA TYR A 48 18.16 19.15 1.19
C TYR A 48 19.15 19.77 0.21
N GLY A 49 20.31 20.23 0.69
CA GLY A 49 21.40 20.78 -0.14
C GLY A 49 21.14 22.15 -0.74
N SER A 50 19.92 22.71 -0.67
CA SER A 50 19.63 24.08 -1.08
C SER A 50 18.32 24.63 -0.51
N HIS A 51 18.25 25.96 -0.36
CA HIS A 51 17.04 26.67 0.03
C HIS A 51 15.86 26.42 -0.92
N ASP A 52 16.10 26.41 -2.23
CA ASP A 52 15.04 26.23 -3.23
C ASP A 52 14.39 24.83 -3.12
N LEU A 53 15.16 23.78 -2.82
CA LEU A 53 14.62 22.44 -2.64
C LEU A 53 13.79 22.31 -1.36
N VAL A 54 14.25 22.86 -0.23
CA VAL A 54 13.46 22.87 1.02
C VAL A 54 12.18 23.67 0.83
N GLU A 55 12.28 24.90 0.32
CA GLU A 55 11.12 25.75 0.08
C GLU A 55 10.10 25.06 -0.85
N ARG A 56 10.56 24.39 -1.91
CA ARG A 56 9.66 23.61 -2.80
C ARG A 56 8.99 22.45 -2.07
N ALA A 57 9.71 21.73 -1.21
CA ALA A 57 9.14 20.62 -0.44
C ALA A 57 8.03 21.10 0.51
N TYR A 58 8.26 22.19 1.24
CA TYR A 58 7.23 22.83 2.08
C TYR A 58 6.03 23.28 1.24
N MET A 59 6.27 23.93 0.10
CA MET A 59 5.20 24.39 -0.78
C MET A 59 4.37 23.23 -1.36
N GLN A 60 5.01 22.12 -1.73
CA GLN A 60 4.30 20.92 -2.20
C GLN A 60 3.45 20.29 -1.11
N ARG A 61 3.90 20.31 0.14
CA ARG A 61 3.19 19.71 1.28
C ARG A 61 2.00 20.54 1.73
N ASP A 62 2.22 21.83 1.94
CA ASP A 62 1.28 22.71 2.66
C ASP A 62 0.41 23.56 1.71
N TYR A 63 0.90 23.77 0.48
CA TYR A 63 0.18 24.47 -0.59
C TYR A 63 0.11 23.61 -1.85
N PRO A 64 -0.30 22.33 -1.75
CA PRO A 64 -0.31 21.42 -2.88
C PRO A 64 -1.24 21.94 -3.96
N ASP A 65 -0.81 21.80 -5.21
CA ASP A 65 -1.66 22.05 -6.37
C ASP A 65 -2.55 20.83 -6.62
N ASN A 66 -3.35 20.49 -5.62
CA ASN A 66 -4.36 19.46 -5.76
C ASN A 66 -5.51 20.06 -6.54
N ALA A 67 -5.65 19.67 -7.81
CA ALA A 67 -6.86 19.95 -8.54
C ALA A 67 -8.03 19.38 -7.73
N TRP A 68 -8.98 20.21 -7.29
CA TRP A 68 -10.12 19.78 -6.47
C TRP A 68 -10.87 18.58 -7.08
N ARG A 69 -10.84 18.46 -8.41
CA ARG A 69 -11.39 17.32 -9.15
C ARG A 69 -10.71 16.00 -8.80
N ASP A 70 -9.39 15.99 -8.64
CA ASP A 70 -8.62 14.81 -8.31
C ASP A 70 -8.87 14.39 -6.86
N GLU A 71 -8.96 15.36 -5.94
CA GLU A 71 -9.33 15.07 -4.55
C GLU A 71 -10.74 14.45 -4.45
N VAL A 72 -11.71 14.99 -5.18
CA VAL A 72 -13.07 14.43 -5.24
C VAL A 72 -13.05 13.02 -5.84
N ARG A 73 -12.26 12.78 -6.89
CA ARG A 73 -12.11 11.44 -7.50
C ARG A 73 -11.46 10.46 -6.52
N TYR A 74 -10.40 10.85 -5.84
CA TYR A 74 -9.72 10.05 -4.82
C TYR A 74 -10.68 9.66 -3.69
N ARG A 75 -11.44 10.62 -3.14
CA ARG A 75 -12.45 10.35 -2.09
C ARG A 75 -13.52 9.37 -2.58
N ARG A 76 -13.94 9.46 -3.85
CA ARG A 76 -14.88 8.49 -4.44
C ARG A 76 -14.25 7.10 -4.57
N MET A 77 -13.00 7.01 -5.04
CA MET A 77 -12.26 5.75 -5.15
C MET A 77 -12.13 5.06 -3.79
N ARG A 78 -11.70 5.78 -2.75
CA ARG A 78 -11.61 5.22 -1.39
C ARG A 78 -12.96 4.68 -0.88
N LYS A 79 -14.05 5.40 -1.13
CA LYS A 79 -15.40 4.92 -0.78
C LYS A 79 -15.79 3.64 -1.53
N MET A 80 -15.44 3.54 -2.81
CA MET A 80 -15.70 2.33 -3.61
C MET A 80 -14.86 1.15 -3.14
N GLU A 81 -13.58 1.39 -2.87
CA GLU A 81 -12.64 0.40 -2.33
C GLU A 81 -13.13 -0.18 -1.00
N THR A 82 -13.49 0.67 -0.03
CA THR A 82 -14.04 0.20 1.26
C THR A 82 -15.32 -0.64 1.07
N ARG A 83 -16.19 -0.27 0.13
CA ARG A 83 -17.41 -1.05 -0.17
C ARG A 83 -17.07 -2.40 -0.80
N LEU A 84 -16.08 -2.44 -1.68
CA LEU A 84 -15.60 -3.67 -2.31
C LEU A 84 -14.97 -4.60 -1.26
N GLN A 85 -14.08 -4.09 -0.42
CA GLN A 85 -13.44 -4.86 0.66
C GLN A 85 -14.47 -5.47 1.61
N LYS A 86 -15.51 -4.72 2.01
CA LYS A 86 -16.62 -5.28 2.82
C LYS A 86 -17.35 -6.43 2.12
N ARG A 87 -17.60 -6.30 0.82
CA ARG A 87 -18.24 -7.37 0.03
C ARG A 87 -17.33 -8.58 -0.12
N GLN A 88 -16.03 -8.36 -0.31
CA GLN A 88 -15.04 -9.43 -0.39
C GLN A 88 -14.93 -10.19 0.94
N LYS A 89 -14.82 -9.49 2.09
CA LYS A 89 -14.84 -10.14 3.42
C LYS A 89 -16.09 -10.98 3.61
N ALA A 90 -17.26 -10.41 3.32
CA ALA A 90 -18.53 -11.13 3.46
C ALA A 90 -18.60 -12.39 2.57
N LEU A 91 -18.11 -12.30 1.33
CA LEU A 91 -18.05 -13.44 0.42
C LEU A 91 -17.05 -14.50 0.90
N LEU A 92 -15.84 -14.10 1.30
CA LEU A 92 -14.83 -14.99 1.89
C LEU A 92 -15.40 -15.76 3.07
N THR A 93 -15.95 -15.05 4.06
CA THR A 93 -16.56 -15.66 5.24
C THR A 93 -17.68 -16.62 4.84
N ALA A 94 -18.57 -16.23 3.91
CA ALA A 94 -19.66 -17.09 3.47
C ALA A 94 -19.16 -18.38 2.77
N ILE A 95 -18.11 -18.30 1.96
CA ILE A 95 -17.50 -19.48 1.32
C ILE A 95 -16.86 -20.37 2.37
N LEU A 96 -16.06 -19.81 3.29
CA LEU A 96 -15.38 -20.57 4.33
C LEU A 96 -16.36 -21.27 5.27
N ARG A 97 -17.39 -20.56 5.77
CA ARG A 97 -18.45 -21.17 6.60
C ARG A 97 -19.13 -22.36 5.93
N ARG A 98 -19.31 -22.33 4.60
CA ARG A 98 -19.90 -23.44 3.84
C ARG A 98 -18.96 -24.64 3.66
N ASN A 99 -17.65 -24.43 3.79
CA ASN A 99 -16.62 -25.45 3.60
C ASN A 99 -15.98 -25.88 4.94
N GLY A 100 -16.68 -25.73 6.06
CA GLY A 100 -16.17 -26.14 7.37
C GLY A 100 -15.08 -25.22 7.93
N ASP A 101 -15.20 -23.92 7.66
CA ASP A 101 -14.34 -22.83 8.15
C ASP A 101 -12.91 -22.80 7.63
N ARG A 102 -12.48 -23.80 6.84
CA ARG A 102 -11.15 -23.90 6.26
C ARG A 102 -11.21 -24.46 4.85
N VAL A 103 -10.43 -23.87 3.94
CA VAL A 103 -10.19 -24.42 2.61
C VAL A 103 -8.69 -24.57 2.43
N THR A 104 -8.27 -25.79 2.12
CA THR A 104 -6.87 -26.17 1.91
C THR A 104 -6.66 -26.53 0.44
N SER A 105 -5.57 -26.08 -0.16
CA SER A 105 -5.12 -26.46 -1.50
C SER A 105 -3.62 -26.59 -1.52
N TYR A 106 -3.14 -27.69 -2.06
CA TYR A 106 -1.72 -27.96 -2.23
C TYR A 106 -1.26 -27.56 -3.64
N PRO A 107 0.04 -27.31 -3.83
CA PRO A 107 0.57 -26.97 -5.15
C PRO A 107 0.41 -28.14 -6.11
N VAL A 108 0.26 -27.81 -7.39
CA VAL A 108 0.24 -28.80 -8.48
C VAL A 108 1.66 -28.90 -9.04
N PRO A 109 2.16 -30.11 -9.38
CA PRO A 109 3.43 -30.24 -10.07
C PRO A 109 3.40 -29.47 -11.40
N ASP A 110 4.43 -28.69 -11.70
CA ASP A 110 4.62 -28.10 -13.02
C ASP A 110 5.28 -29.09 -14.00
N GLU A 111 5.39 -28.70 -15.28
CA GLU A 111 5.95 -29.55 -16.35
C GLU A 111 7.45 -29.87 -16.15
N ASP A 112 8.17 -29.05 -15.37
CA ASP A 112 9.60 -29.18 -15.10
C ASP A 112 9.88 -29.87 -13.75
N GLY A 113 8.85 -30.35 -13.05
CA GLY A 113 8.95 -31.05 -11.77
C GLY A 113 9.05 -30.14 -10.54
N GLY A 114 8.82 -28.84 -10.71
CA GLY A 114 8.57 -27.87 -9.64
C GLY A 114 7.14 -27.93 -9.12
N VAL A 115 6.82 -27.04 -8.17
CA VAL A 115 5.50 -26.97 -7.51
C VAL A 115 4.92 -25.58 -7.67
N GLU A 116 3.75 -25.49 -8.32
CA GLU A 116 3.04 -24.23 -8.50
C GLU A 116 1.96 -24.07 -7.42
N TYR A 117 2.15 -23.10 -6.54
CA TYR A 117 1.13 -22.70 -5.56
C TYR A 117 0.07 -21.80 -6.20
N PRO A 118 -1.21 -21.90 -5.78
CA PRO A 118 -2.28 -21.12 -6.38
C PRO A 118 -2.08 -19.59 -6.29
N VAL A 119 -1.57 -19.12 -5.15
CA VAL A 119 -1.35 -17.71 -4.85
C VAL A 119 -0.19 -17.57 -3.87
N THR A 120 0.74 -16.68 -4.17
CA THR A 120 1.75 -16.18 -3.23
C THR A 120 1.40 -14.75 -2.85
N MET A 121 1.44 -14.43 -1.56
CA MET A 121 1.06 -13.12 -1.02
C MET A 121 2.09 -12.65 0.00
N THR A 122 2.44 -11.36 -0.07
CA THR A 122 3.21 -10.73 1.01
C THR A 122 2.31 -10.58 2.24
N CYS A 123 2.67 -11.27 3.32
CA CYS A 123 1.96 -11.24 4.59
C CYS A 123 2.64 -10.30 5.58
N PHE A 124 1.89 -9.72 6.52
CA PHE A 124 2.46 -8.89 7.58
C PHE A 124 2.74 -9.77 8.81
N GLY A 125 4.01 -10.12 9.01
CA GLY A 125 4.47 -10.96 10.11
C GLY A 125 5.11 -10.16 11.25
N LYS A 126 5.31 -10.83 12.39
CA LYS A 126 5.98 -10.24 13.57
C LYS A 126 7.44 -9.84 13.30
N TYR A 127 8.10 -10.51 12.34
CA TYR A 127 9.54 -10.37 12.06
C TYR A 127 9.83 -9.84 10.64
N GLY A 128 8.82 -9.37 9.91
CA GLY A 128 8.99 -8.85 8.55
C GLY A 128 7.75 -9.04 7.70
N ASN A 129 7.93 -8.90 6.39
CA ASN A 129 6.86 -9.06 5.41
C ASN A 129 7.19 -10.25 4.49
N PRO A 130 7.07 -11.50 4.96
CA PRO A 130 7.42 -12.67 4.17
C PRO A 130 6.46 -12.84 3.00
N ASN A 131 6.96 -13.42 1.90
CA ASN A 131 6.13 -13.87 0.79
C ASN A 131 5.69 -15.30 1.08
N ILE A 132 4.41 -15.48 1.36
CA ILE A 132 3.83 -16.76 1.73
C ILE A 132 3.05 -17.33 0.54
N SER A 133 3.47 -18.50 0.07
CA SER A 133 2.71 -19.33 -0.85
C SER A 133 1.58 -20.00 -0.10
N ILE A 134 0.35 -19.55 -0.35
CA ILE A 134 -0.83 -19.89 0.44
C ILE A 134 -1.21 -21.36 0.20
N THR A 135 -1.37 -22.10 1.29
CA THR A 135 -1.92 -23.46 1.29
C THR A 135 -3.30 -23.52 1.92
N ASP A 136 -3.63 -22.58 2.81
CA ASP A 136 -4.89 -22.57 3.55
C ASP A 136 -5.43 -21.15 3.69
N VAL A 137 -6.74 -21.01 3.55
CA VAL A 137 -7.50 -19.84 4.01
C VAL A 137 -8.54 -20.34 5.01
N HIS A 138 -8.60 -19.72 6.18
CA HIS A 138 -9.49 -20.17 7.26
C HIS A 138 -10.04 -19.03 8.11
N LEU A 139 -11.07 -19.36 8.88
CA LEU A 139 -11.64 -18.51 9.92
C LEU A 139 -11.20 -19.00 11.30
N ASP A 140 -10.87 -18.08 12.19
CA ASP A 140 -10.71 -18.40 13.61
C ASP A 140 -12.05 -18.53 14.34
N GLU A 141 -12.00 -18.77 15.66
CA GLU A 141 -13.17 -18.88 16.52
C GLU A 141 -14.01 -17.59 16.60
N HIS A 142 -13.43 -16.43 16.29
CA HIS A 142 -14.11 -15.14 16.24
C HIS A 142 -14.62 -14.78 14.84
N GLY A 143 -14.33 -15.61 13.82
CA GLY A 143 -14.69 -15.35 12.43
C GLY A 143 -13.76 -14.37 11.72
N GLU A 144 -12.56 -14.16 12.26
CA GLU A 144 -11.49 -13.40 11.60
C GLU A 144 -10.72 -14.28 10.61
N LEU A 145 -10.23 -13.66 9.55
CA LEU A 145 -9.64 -14.35 8.40
C LEU A 145 -8.13 -14.52 8.57
N TYR A 146 -7.66 -15.74 8.35
CA TYR A 146 -6.25 -16.09 8.39
C TYR A 146 -5.83 -16.91 7.17
N VAL A 147 -4.53 -16.88 6.89
CA VAL A 147 -3.88 -17.78 5.94
C VAL A 147 -2.72 -18.51 6.58
N ASP A 148 -2.55 -19.75 6.12
CA ASP A 148 -1.35 -20.55 6.34
C ASP A 148 -0.68 -20.81 4.99
N GLY A 149 0.61 -21.09 5.00
CA GLY A 149 1.34 -21.37 3.77
C GLY A 149 2.81 -21.67 3.98
N ILE A 150 3.58 -21.57 2.90
CA ILE A 150 5.03 -21.81 2.88
C ILE A 150 5.74 -20.49 2.61
N ASP A 151 6.73 -20.15 3.43
CA ASP A 151 7.60 -19.01 3.17
C ASP A 151 8.53 -19.30 1.99
N GLU A 152 8.43 -18.49 0.93
CA GLU A 152 9.23 -18.65 -0.29
C GLU A 152 10.74 -18.52 -0.06
N SER A 153 11.15 -17.78 0.98
CA SER A 153 12.57 -17.54 1.26
C SER A 153 13.22 -18.67 2.07
N THR A 154 12.45 -19.35 2.91
CA THR A 154 12.98 -20.37 3.83
C THR A 154 12.46 -21.78 3.55
N GLY A 155 11.37 -21.91 2.79
CA GLY A 155 10.63 -23.15 2.59
C GLY A 155 9.88 -23.63 3.85
N ALA A 156 9.83 -22.82 4.91
CA ALA A 156 9.21 -23.21 6.17
C ALA A 156 7.68 -23.07 6.11
N ALA A 157 6.98 -23.98 6.79
CA ALA A 157 5.55 -23.86 7.00
C ALA A 157 5.25 -22.76 8.02
N GLU A 158 4.31 -21.90 7.67
CA GLU A 158 3.99 -20.65 8.34
C GLU A 158 2.47 -20.57 8.54
N HIS A 159 2.03 -20.11 9.72
CA HIS A 159 0.63 -20.25 10.16
C HIS A 159 0.07 -18.97 10.76
N ASN A 160 -1.25 -18.81 10.64
CA ASN A 160 -2.05 -17.77 11.29
C ASN A 160 -1.63 -16.34 10.92
N TYR A 161 -1.37 -16.09 9.63
CA TYR A 161 -1.19 -14.72 9.14
C TYR A 161 -2.56 -14.05 8.96
N PRO A 162 -2.83 -12.92 9.64
CA PRO A 162 -4.10 -12.24 9.50
C PRO A 162 -4.26 -11.65 8.10
N VAL A 163 -5.47 -11.76 7.54
CA VAL A 163 -5.78 -11.20 6.21
C VAL A 163 -6.29 -9.77 6.34
N CYS A 164 -5.49 -8.81 5.88
CA CYS A 164 -5.84 -7.41 5.83
C CYS A 164 -6.86 -7.10 4.71
N PRO A 165 -7.59 -5.97 4.79
CA PRO A 165 -8.54 -5.58 3.74
C PRO A 165 -7.96 -5.50 2.33
N GLU A 166 -6.71 -5.10 2.20
CA GLU A 166 -5.95 -5.02 0.94
C GLU A 166 -5.66 -6.42 0.35
N GLN A 167 -5.75 -7.47 1.17
CA GLN A 167 -5.42 -8.85 0.84
C GLN A 167 -6.65 -9.72 0.51
N TYR A 168 -7.87 -9.22 0.71
CA TYR A 168 -9.09 -10.02 0.45
C TYR A 168 -9.22 -10.50 -1.00
N SER A 169 -8.74 -9.74 -1.98
CA SER A 169 -8.73 -10.18 -3.38
C SER A 169 -7.80 -11.38 -3.61
N TRP A 170 -6.69 -11.46 -2.90
CA TRP A 170 -5.71 -12.54 -3.00
C TRP A 170 -6.25 -13.82 -2.36
N ALA A 171 -6.86 -13.72 -1.17
CA ALA A 171 -7.56 -14.84 -0.54
C ALA A 171 -8.72 -15.36 -1.41
N LEU A 172 -9.47 -14.46 -2.07
CA LEU A 172 -10.51 -14.86 -3.01
C LEU A 172 -9.94 -15.55 -4.25
N ALA A 173 -8.79 -15.09 -4.76
CA ALA A 173 -8.12 -15.73 -5.88
C ALA A 173 -7.70 -17.16 -5.51
N PHE A 174 -7.12 -17.37 -4.32
CA PHE A 174 -6.82 -18.70 -3.81
C PHE A 174 -8.07 -19.58 -3.76
N LEU A 175 -9.16 -19.12 -3.14
CA LEU A 175 -10.42 -19.89 -3.08
C LEU A 175 -10.98 -20.18 -4.48
N SER A 176 -10.79 -19.27 -5.44
CA SER A 176 -11.26 -19.48 -6.81
C SER A 176 -10.53 -20.63 -7.51
N VAL A 177 -9.24 -20.83 -7.20
CA VAL A 177 -8.45 -21.95 -7.71
C VAL A 177 -8.79 -23.22 -6.92
N ALA A 178 -8.70 -23.16 -5.59
CA ALA A 178 -8.93 -24.29 -4.68
C ALA A 178 -10.30 -24.94 -4.87
N LEU A 179 -11.34 -24.13 -5.07
CA LEU A 179 -12.73 -24.58 -5.27
C LEU A 179 -13.11 -24.67 -6.76
N GLY A 180 -12.19 -24.37 -7.68
CA GLY A 180 -12.41 -24.49 -9.12
C GLY A 180 -13.36 -23.48 -9.75
N PHE A 181 -13.65 -22.34 -9.09
CA PHE A 181 -14.40 -21.23 -9.71
C PHE A 181 -13.70 -20.68 -10.95
N SER A 182 -12.36 -20.71 -10.96
CA SER A 182 -11.53 -20.22 -12.07
C SER A 182 -11.61 -21.08 -13.33
N LYS A 183 -12.05 -22.36 -13.25
CA LYS A 183 -12.32 -23.21 -14.43
C LYS A 183 -13.46 -22.67 -15.32
N HIS A 184 -14.23 -21.72 -14.80
CA HIS A 184 -15.32 -21.05 -15.50
C HIS A 184 -15.17 -19.53 -15.57
N ALA A 185 -14.01 -18.97 -15.19
CA ALA A 185 -13.79 -17.53 -15.12
C ALA A 185 -12.69 -17.05 -16.11
N PRO A 186 -12.86 -15.89 -16.78
CA PRO A 186 -11.83 -15.30 -17.65
C PRO A 186 -10.56 -14.80 -16.92
N LEU A 187 -10.45 -15.02 -15.60
CA LEU A 187 -9.29 -14.63 -14.80
C LEU A 187 -8.07 -15.53 -15.03
N SER A 188 -8.23 -16.73 -15.58
CA SER A 188 -7.10 -17.58 -16.00
C SER A 188 -6.21 -16.84 -17.01
N GLU A 189 -6.80 -16.11 -17.95
CA GLU A 189 -6.08 -15.31 -18.94
C GLU A 189 -5.33 -14.13 -18.31
N PHE A 190 -5.83 -13.56 -17.21
CA PHE A 190 -5.19 -12.43 -16.52
C PHE A 190 -3.96 -12.87 -15.73
N PHE A 191 -4.04 -13.99 -15.02
CA PHE A 191 -2.89 -14.54 -14.28
C PHE A 191 -1.82 -15.10 -15.21
N SER A 192 -2.20 -15.76 -16.33
CA SER A 192 -1.24 -16.18 -17.37
C SER A 192 -0.49 -14.98 -17.99
N ARG A 193 -1.19 -13.88 -18.29
CA ARG A 193 -0.56 -12.66 -18.83
C ARG A 193 0.31 -11.91 -17.82
N LEU A 194 0.03 -12.03 -16.52
CA LEU A 194 0.89 -11.47 -15.47
C LEU A 194 2.20 -12.25 -15.34
N LYS A 195 2.16 -13.59 -15.44
CA LYS A 195 3.36 -14.43 -15.46
C LYS A 195 4.25 -14.14 -16.67
N GLU A 196 3.68 -14.07 -17.87
CA GLU A 196 4.43 -13.74 -19.10
C GLU A 196 5.13 -12.38 -19.03
N ARG A 197 4.56 -11.42 -18.30
CA ARG A 197 5.03 -10.03 -18.29
C ARG A 197 6.07 -9.73 -17.23
N PHE A 198 6.16 -10.55 -16.18
CA PHE A 198 7.03 -10.28 -15.04
C PHE A 198 8.15 -11.28 -14.82
N HIS A 199 8.29 -12.34 -15.64
CA HIS A 199 9.38 -13.34 -15.56
C HIS A 199 9.84 -13.61 -14.12
N PHE A 200 8.94 -14.18 -13.32
CA PHE A 200 9.33 -14.91 -12.12
C PHE A 200 9.74 -16.31 -12.54
#